data_AF-A0A510XC27-F1
#
_entry.id   AF-A0A510XC27-F1
#
_cell.length_a   1.000
_cell.length_b   1.000
_cell.length_c   1.000
_cell.angle_alpha   90.00
_cell.angle_beta   90.00
_cell.angle_gamma   90.00
#
_symmetry.space_group_name_H-M   'P 1'
#
loop_
_entity.id
_entity.type
_entity.pdbx_description
1 polymer ?
#
loop_
_entity_poly.entity_id
_entity_poly.type
_entity_poly.pdbx_seq_one_letter_code
_entity_poly.pdbx_strand_id
1 'polypeptide(L)' 'MTPRPNSPNGLWAKHGYTIERIPRRGAGKHHRIIRSPSGQIVLQDASHAEELEWIRDNLENTP' A
#
# COMPACT_ATOMS: atom_id res chain seq x y z
N MET A 1 4.48 -15.75 -5.20
CA MET A 1 4.87 -15.36 -3.82
C MET A 1 3.61 -15.11 -3.03
N THR A 2 3.36 -15.88 -1.97
CA THR A 2 2.21 -15.66 -1.09
C THR A 2 2.50 -14.46 -0.18
N PRO A 3 1.73 -13.37 -0.23
CA PRO A 3 1.93 -12.23 0.66
C PRO A 3 1.71 -12.68 2.10
N ARG A 4 2.58 -12.25 3.02
CA ARG A 4 2.36 -12.50 4.45
C ARG A 4 1.10 -11.74 4.87
N PRO A 5 0.17 -12.35 5.63
CA PRO A 5 -1.15 -11.77 5.90
C PRO A 5 -1.07 -10.39 6.59
N ASN A 6 -0.05 -10.16 7.42
CA ASN A 6 0.15 -8.88 8.12
C ASN A 6 1.19 -7.96 7.46
N SER A 7 1.59 -8.22 6.21
CA SER A 7 2.42 -7.30 5.44
C SER A 7 1.56 -6.27 4.72
N PRO A 8 2.05 -5.06 4.43
CA PRO A 8 1.28 -4.04 3.69
C PRO A 8 0.65 -4.60 2.41
N ASN A 9 1.40 -5.40 1.64
CA ASN A 9 0.88 -6.02 0.42
C ASN A 9 -0.32 -6.94 0.67
N GLY A 10 -0.30 -7.72 1.76
CA GLY A 10 -1.40 -8.61 2.11
C GLY A 10 -2.62 -7.84 2.60
N LEU A 11 -2.40 -6.79 3.40
CA LEU A 11 -3.47 -5.95 3.94
C LEU A 11 -4.14 -5.09 2.86
N TRP A 12 -3.37 -4.45 1.97
CA TRP A 12 -3.94 -3.74 0.83
C TRP A 12 -4.79 -4.66 -0.05
N ALA A 13 -4.29 -5.87 -0.34
CA ALA A 13 -5.03 -6.86 -1.13
C ALA A 13 -6.31 -7.34 -0.42
N LYS A 14 -6.26 -7.56 0.90
CA LYS A 14 -7.43 -7.92 1.73
C LYS A 14 -8.57 -6.91 1.57
N HIS A 15 -8.25 -5.63 1.42
CA HIS A 15 -9.21 -4.54 1.30
C HIS A 15 -9.50 -4.10 -0.14
N GLY A 16 -8.99 -4.82 -1.15
CA GLY A 16 -9.23 -4.52 -2.56
C GLY A 16 -8.45 -3.32 -3.12
N TYR A 17 -7.41 -2.85 -2.42
CA TYR A 17 -6.54 -1.77 -2.89
C TYR A 17 -5.51 -2.31 -3.90
N THR A 18 -5.14 -1.47 -4.86
CA THR A 18 -4.14 -1.78 -5.89
C THR A 18 -2.81 -1.10 -5.56
N ILE A 19 -1.71 -1.85 -5.72
CA ILE A 19 -0.34 -1.35 -5.53
C ILE A 19 0.38 -1.27 -6.87
N GLU A 20 0.73 -0.06 -7.30
CA GLU A 20 1.61 0.16 -8.44
C GLU A 20 3.02 0.48 -7.96
N ARG A 21 4.05 -0.13 -8.59
CA ARG A 21 5.46 0.09 -8.24
C ARG A 21 6.13 0.85 -9.37
N ILE A 22 6.48 2.11 -9.12
CA ILE A 22 7.10 2.98 -10.11
C ILE A 22 8.60 3.05 -9.83
N PRO A 23 9.47 2.70 -10.80
CA PRO A 23 10.91 2.81 -10.63
C PRO A 23 11.31 4.28 -10.48
N ARG A 24 12.16 4.59 -9.49
CA ARG A 24 12.82 5.90 -9.44
C ARG A 24 14.00 5.93 -10.40
N ARG A 25 14.19 7.04 -11.11
CA ARG A 25 15.38 7.25 -11.97
C ARG A 25 16.64 7.16 -11.11
N GLY A 26 17.54 6.25 -11.46
CA GLY A 26 18.95 6.26 -11.04
C GLY A 26 19.36 5.43 -9.82
N ALA A 27 18.45 4.77 -9.08
CA ALA A 27 18.85 4.17 -7.80
C ALA A 27 18.12 2.89 -7.37
N GLY A 28 17.63 2.03 -8.27
CA GLY A 28 17.08 0.69 -7.94
C GLY A 28 15.88 0.67 -6.96
N LYS A 29 15.46 1.83 -6.45
CA LYS A 29 14.36 2.01 -5.52
C LYS A 29 13.09 2.24 -6.32
N HIS A 30 12.04 1.55 -5.91
CA HIS A 30 10.70 1.77 -6.44
C HIS A 30 9.92 2.57 -5.39
N HIS A 31 9.20 3.58 -5.82
CA HIS A 31 8.13 4.13 -5.00
C HIS A 31 6.83 3.41 -5.33
N ARG A 32 5.88 3.45 -4.41
CA ARG A 32 4.58 2.81 -4.57
C ARG A 32 3.50 3.86 -4.71
N ILE A 33 2.48 3.54 -5.50
CA ILE A 33 1.20 4.26 -5.51
C ILE A 33 0.13 3.25 -5.10
N ILE A 34 -0.61 3.59 -4.05
CA ILE A 34 -1.72 2.80 -3.53
C ILE A 34 -3.02 3.45 -4.00
N ARG A 35 -3.85 2.68 -4.69
CA ARG A 35 -5.17 3.11 -5.17
C ARG A 35 -6.26 2.35 -4.44
N SER A 36 -7.30 3.08 -4.05
CA SER A 36 -8.55 2.53 -3.54
C SER A 36 -9.28 1.71 -4.62
N PRO A 37 -10.27 0.89 -4.23
CA PRO A 37 -11.10 0.15 -5.18
C PRO A 37 -11.80 1.04 -6.22
N SER A 38 -12.04 2.32 -5.92
CA SER A 38 -12.62 3.29 -6.86
C SER A 38 -11.60 3.92 -7.81
N GLY A 39 -10.31 3.57 -7.68
CA GLY A 39 -9.21 4.08 -8.50
C GLY A 39 -8.54 5.36 -7.99
N GLN A 40 -9.03 5.93 -6.88
CA GLN A 40 -8.41 7.12 -6.28
C GLN A 40 -7.09 6.77 -5.59
N ILE A 41 -6.04 7.57 -5.81
CA ILE A 41 -4.77 7.47 -5.09
C ILE A 41 -4.99 7.90 -3.63
N VAL A 42 -4.70 7.00 -2.69
CA VAL A 42 -4.80 7.26 -1.25
C VAL A 42 -3.45 7.43 -0.57
N LEU A 43 -2.41 6.85 -1.15
CA LEU A 43 -1.06 6.91 -0.62
C LEU A 43 -0.05 6.79 -1.76
N GLN A 44 1.00 7.61 -1.73
CA GLN A 44 2.06 7.59 -2.72
C GLN A 44 3.40 7.83 -2.04
N ASP A 45 4.42 7.09 -2.50
CA ASP A 45 5.81 7.25 -2.06
C ASP A 45 6.03 7.11 -0.54
N ALA A 46 5.12 6.38 0.11
CA ALA A 46 5.18 6.11 1.53
C ALA A 46 6.20 5.00 1.86
N SER A 47 6.81 5.11 3.03
CA SER A 47 7.57 4.06 3.65
C SER A 47 6.67 2.92 4.12
N HIS A 48 7.30 1.77 4.42
CA HIS A 48 6.58 0.62 4.96
C HIS A 48 5.83 0.93 6.27
N ALA A 49 6.39 1.80 7.13
CA ALA A 49 5.75 2.19 8.39
C ALA A 49 4.50 3.04 8.14
N GLU A 50 4.60 4.02 7.25
CA GLU A 50 3.48 4.89 6.86
C GLU A 50 2.35 4.10 6.17
N GLU A 51 2.67 3.09 5.34
CA GLU A 51 1.66 2.20 4.78
C GLU A 51 0.88 1.46 5.89
N LEU A 52 1.58 0.91 6.90
CA LEU A 52 0.93 0.18 7.99
C LEU A 52 0.09 1.09 8.90
N GLU A 53 0.58 2.28 9.22
CA GLU A 53 -0.16 3.25 10.02
C GLU A 53 -1.45 3.66 9.32
N TRP A 54 -1.38 3.97 8.02
CA TRP A 54 -2.56 4.30 7.23
C TRP A 54 -3.57 3.15 7.21
N ILE A 55 -3.13 1.91 6.95
CA ILE A 55 -4.00 0.73 6.95
C ILE A 55 -4.70 0.58 8.30
N ARG A 56 -3.94 0.68 9.40
CA ARG A 56 -4.49 0.53 10.74
C ARG A 56 -5.58 1.57 10.98
N ASP A 57 -5.32 2.82 10.65
CA ASP A 57 -6.20 3.94 10.99
C ASP A 57 -7.44 4.03 10.08
N ASN A 58 -7.37 3.52 8.84
CA ASN A 58 -8.44 3.69 7.85
C ASN A 58 -9.18 2.38 7.49
N LEU A 59 -8.57 1.21 7.68
CA LEU A 59 -9.12 -0.07 7.20
C LEU A 59 -9.33 -1.11 8.30
N GLU A 60 -8.48 -1.12 9.34
CA GLU A 60 -8.60 -2.09 10.45
C GLU A 60 -9.26 -1.48 11.70
N ASN A 61 -9.27 -0.16 11.87
CA ASN A 61 -9.96 0.56 12.95
C ASN A 61 -11.40 0.98 12.61
N THR A 62 -11.98 0.50 11.51
CA THR A 62 -13.38 0.74 11.21
C THR A 62 -14.26 0.03 12.26
N PRO A 63 -15.17 0.73 12.97
CA PRO A 63 -16.04 0.13 13.99
C PRO A 63 -17.02 -0.91 13.42
#